data_AF-A0A7S5EW69-F1
#
_entry.id   AF-A0A7S5EW69-F1
#
_cell.length_a   1.000
_cell.length_b   1.000
_cell.length_c   1.000
_cell.angle_alpha   90.00
_cell.angle_beta   90.00
_cell.angle_gamma   90.00
#
_symmetry.space_group_name_H-M   'P 1'
#
loop_
_entity.id
_entity.type
_entity.pdbx_description
1 polymer ?
#
loop_
_entity_poly.entity_id
_entity_poly.type
_entity_poly.pdbx_seq_one_letter_code
_entity_poly.pdbx_strand_id
1 'polypeptide(L)'
;QVQLQESGPGLVKPSETLSLTCAVSGYSISSGYYWGWIRQPPGKGLEWIGSIYQSGTTSYNPSLKSRVTISVDTSKTQFSLKLTSVTAADTAFYFCARKTMVRGARHGFDVWGQGTMVFVSS
;
A
#
# COMPACT_ATOMS: atom_id res chain seq x y z
N GLN A 1 11.44 15.66 -7.76
CA GLN A 1 11.45 14.77 -6.57
C GLN A 1 10.31 13.77 -6.71
N VAL A 2 10.51 12.50 -6.35
CA VAL A 2 9.43 11.50 -6.42
C VAL A 2 8.39 11.80 -5.36
N GLN A 3 7.12 11.80 -5.72
CA GLN A 3 6.01 12.00 -4.80
C GLN A 3 5.02 10.85 -4.91
N LEU A 4 4.46 10.48 -3.76
CA LEU A 4 3.47 9.43 -3.59
C LEU A 4 2.24 10.03 -2.94
N GLN A 5 1.08 9.82 -3.55
CA GLN A 5 -0.17 10.39 -3.09
C GLN A 5 -1.25 9.31 -2.97
N GLU A 6 -1.58 8.97 -1.73
CA GLU A 6 -2.67 8.06 -1.40
C GLU A 6 -4.05 8.70 -1.62
N SER A 7 -5.01 7.92 -2.09
CA SER A 7 -6.42 8.28 -2.09
C SER A 7 -7.30 7.05 -1.87
N GLY A 8 -8.48 7.26 -1.29
CA GLY A 8 -9.44 6.22 -0.98
C GLY A 8 -10.49 6.68 0.03
N PRO A 9 -11.40 5.79 0.46
CA PRO A 9 -12.45 6.15 1.40
C PRO A 9 -11.88 6.39 2.80
N GLY A 10 -12.35 7.44 3.48
CA GLY A 10 -12.00 7.71 4.88
C GLY A 10 -12.78 6.85 5.88
N LEU A 11 -13.95 6.33 5.50
CA LEU A 11 -14.80 5.47 6.31
C LEU A 11 -15.34 4.31 5.46
N VAL A 12 -15.31 3.10 6.00
CA VAL A 12 -15.79 1.86 5.37
C VAL A 12 -16.59 1.05 6.39
N LYS A 13 -17.61 0.30 5.96
CA LYS A 13 -18.36 -0.59 6.87
C LYS A 13 -17.70 -1.96 6.99
N PRO A 14 -17.96 -2.71 8.08
CA PRO A 14 -17.53 -4.09 8.21
C PRO A 14 -17.96 -4.94 7.01
N SER A 15 -17.14 -5.93 6.66
CA SER A 15 -17.35 -6.86 5.54
C SER A 15 -17.29 -6.26 4.14
N GLU A 16 -17.18 -4.93 4.00
CA GLU A 16 -16.97 -4.28 2.70
C GLU A 16 -15.52 -4.46 2.20
N THR A 17 -15.27 -3.97 1.00
CA THR A 17 -13.92 -3.94 0.40
C THR A 17 -13.36 -2.54 0.47
N LEU A 18 -12.26 -2.36 1.20
CA LEU A 18 -11.45 -1.15 1.15
C LEU A 18 -10.65 -1.14 -0.16
N SER A 19 -10.76 -0.05 -0.93
CA SER A 19 -9.97 0.19 -2.13
C SER A 19 -9.18 1.49 -1.99
N LEU A 20 -7.85 1.37 -1.93
CA LEU A 20 -6.92 2.51 -1.92
C LEU A 20 -6.15 2.56 -3.24
N THR A 21 -5.75 3.75 -3.64
CA THR A 21 -4.82 3.98 -4.76
C THR A 21 -3.70 4.88 -4.30
N CYS A 22 -2.53 4.73 -4.92
CA CYS A 22 -1.38 5.58 -4.74
C CYS A 22 -0.88 6.03 -6.11
N ALA A 23 -0.96 7.33 -6.38
CA ALA A 23 -0.43 7.95 -7.58
C ALA A 23 1.06 8.22 -7.40
N VAL A 24 1.85 7.93 -8.44
CA VAL A 24 3.30 8.17 -8.47
C VAL A 24 3.57 9.34 -9.42
N SER A 25 4.20 10.40 -8.92
CA SER A 25 4.58 11.56 -9.74
C SER A 25 6.06 11.92 -9.56
N GLY A 26 6.60 12.66 -10.53
CA GLY A 26 8.01 13.04 -10.56
C GLY A 26 8.98 11.88 -10.85
N TYR A 27 8.47 10.69 -11.21
CA TYR A 27 9.25 9.52 -11.62
C TYR A 27 8.37 8.50 -12.35
N SER A 28 8.97 7.64 -13.17
CA SER A 28 8.24 6.56 -13.82
C SER A 28 7.95 5.43 -12.83
N ILE A 29 6.69 4.98 -12.75
CA ILE A 29 6.30 3.80 -11.95
C ILE A 29 6.98 2.51 -12.47
N SER A 30 7.43 2.53 -13.73
CA SER A 30 8.04 1.42 -14.46
C SER A 30 9.58 1.38 -14.36
N SER A 31 10.14 2.06 -13.37
CA SER A 31 11.59 2.29 -13.20
C SER A 31 12.35 1.15 -12.49
N GLY A 32 11.72 -0.01 -12.35
CA GLY A 32 12.37 -1.18 -11.74
C GLY A 32 12.39 -1.20 -10.21
N TYR A 33 11.41 -0.57 -9.57
CA TYR A 33 11.21 -0.64 -8.12
C TYR A 33 9.96 -1.43 -7.76
N TYR A 34 9.94 -1.94 -6.53
CA TYR A 34 8.73 -2.45 -5.91
C TYR A 34 7.98 -1.29 -5.24
N TRP A 35 6.66 -1.32 -5.35
CA TRP A 35 5.75 -0.36 -4.73
C TRP A 35 4.97 -1.06 -3.63
N GLY A 36 5.05 -0.55 -2.41
CA GLY A 36 4.56 -1.19 -1.20
C GLY A 36 3.42 -0.45 -0.54
N TRP A 37 2.59 -1.21 0.17
CA TRP A 37 1.60 -0.72 1.12
C TRP A 37 1.99 -1.10 2.54
N ILE A 38 1.89 -0.13 3.44
CA ILE A 38 2.18 -0.25 4.87
C ILE A 38 0.99 0.34 5.60
N ARG A 39 0.61 -0.22 6.75
CA ARG A 39 -0.38 0.39 7.63
C ARG A 39 0.13 0.57 9.04
N GLN A 40 -0.43 1.54 9.75
CA GLN A 40 -0.21 1.76 11.17
C GLN A 40 -1.55 1.80 11.89
N PRO A 41 -1.96 0.69 12.54
CA PRO A 41 -3.11 0.70 13.43
C PRO A 41 -2.87 1.61 14.64
N PRO A 42 -3.92 2.21 15.23
CA PRO A 42 -3.79 3.02 16.44
C PRO A 42 -3.08 2.26 17.57
N GLY A 43 -2.08 2.90 18.19
CA GLY A 43 -1.30 2.30 19.28
C GLY A 43 -0.36 1.17 18.88
N LYS A 44 -0.16 0.92 17.57
CA LYS A 44 0.74 -0.12 17.05
C LYS A 44 1.84 0.45 16.17
N GLY A 45 2.88 -0.36 15.95
CA GLY A 45 3.94 -0.07 14.99
C GLY A 45 3.48 -0.21 13.54
N LEU A 46 4.37 0.15 12.60
CA LEU A 46 4.16 -0.04 11.17
C LEU A 46 4.10 -1.53 10.82
N GLU A 47 3.07 -1.92 10.07
CA GLU A 47 2.85 -3.26 9.55
C GLU A 47 2.89 -3.23 8.02
N TRP A 48 3.85 -3.94 7.43
CA TRP A 48 3.91 -4.12 5.99
C TRP A 48 2.76 -5.02 5.51
N ILE A 49 2.05 -4.60 4.46
CA ILE A 49 0.92 -5.35 3.88
C ILE A 49 1.40 -6.20 2.70
N GLY A 50 2.13 -5.57 1.79
CA GLY A 50 2.55 -6.20 0.55
C GLY A 50 3.28 -5.24 -0.37
N SER A 51 3.80 -5.76 -1.47
CA SER A 51 4.43 -4.97 -2.52
C SER A 51 4.22 -5.59 -3.90
N ILE A 52 4.24 -4.76 -4.93
CA ILE A 52 4.11 -5.15 -6.32
C ILE A 52 5.24 -4.56 -7.16
N TYR A 53 5.77 -5.36 -8.07
CA TYR A 53 6.67 -4.91 -9.12
C TYR A 53 5.88 -4.54 -10.37
N GLN A 54 6.45 -3.71 -11.24
CA GLN A 54 5.80 -3.32 -12.50
C GLN A 54 5.38 -4.50 -13.40
N SER A 55 6.04 -5.66 -13.30
CA SER A 55 5.68 -6.88 -14.05
C SER A 55 4.46 -7.60 -13.48
N GLY A 56 3.87 -7.11 -12.38
CA GLY A 56 2.81 -7.78 -11.64
C GLY A 56 3.30 -8.75 -10.56
N THR A 57 4.62 -8.92 -10.39
CA THR A 57 5.17 -9.78 -9.32
C THR A 57 4.82 -9.19 -7.96
N THR A 58 4.06 -9.95 -7.15
CA THR A 58 3.59 -9.51 -5.83
C THR A 58 4.26 -10.27 -4.70
N SER A 59 4.34 -9.63 -3.53
CA SER A 59 4.72 -10.23 -2.26
C SER A 59 3.77 -9.72 -1.18
N TYR A 60 3.29 -10.59 -0.32
CA TYR A 60 2.29 -10.25 0.70
C TYR A 60 2.78 -10.64 2.08
N ASN A 61 2.30 -9.91 3.09
CA ASN A 61 2.37 -10.36 4.47
C ASN A 61 1.50 -11.62 4.63
N PRO A 62 2.04 -12.76 5.11
CA PRO A 62 1.29 -14.01 5.25
C PRO A 62 -0.02 -13.85 6.02
N SER A 63 -0.06 -12.99 7.05
CA SER A 63 -1.24 -12.77 7.88
C SER A 63 -2.40 -12.06 7.17
N LEU A 64 -2.11 -11.37 6.05
CA LEU A 64 -3.09 -10.59 5.30
C LEU A 64 -3.35 -11.14 3.89
N LYS A 65 -2.53 -12.10 3.44
CA LYS A 65 -2.50 -12.62 2.06
C LYS A 65 -3.86 -13.11 1.54
N SER A 66 -4.73 -13.65 2.40
CA SER A 66 -6.04 -14.16 1.97
C SER A 66 -7.07 -13.08 1.63
N ARG A 67 -6.87 -11.85 2.10
CA ARG A 67 -7.82 -10.73 1.94
C ARG A 67 -7.26 -9.58 1.09
N VAL A 68 -5.98 -9.63 0.75
CA VAL A 68 -5.26 -8.53 0.09
C VAL A 68 -5.00 -8.83 -1.37
N THR A 69 -5.33 -7.86 -2.23
CA THR A 69 -4.93 -7.81 -3.63
C THR A 69 -4.23 -6.49 -3.89
N ILE A 70 -3.01 -6.53 -4.42
CA ILE A 70 -2.29 -5.34 -4.89
C ILE A 70 -2.22 -5.39 -6.42
N SER A 71 -2.42 -4.25 -7.07
CA SER A 71 -2.37 -4.14 -8.53
C SER A 71 -1.60 -2.89 -8.95
N VAL A 72 -1.03 -2.91 -10.15
CA VAL A 72 -0.29 -1.79 -10.74
C VAL A 72 -0.91 -1.44 -12.08
N ASP A 73 -1.13 -0.15 -12.31
CA ASP A 73 -1.60 0.42 -13.57
C ASP A 73 -0.55 1.41 -14.06
N THR A 74 0.30 0.95 -14.97
CA THR A 74 1.40 1.73 -15.53
C THR A 74 0.90 2.85 -16.44
N SER A 75 -0.28 2.69 -17.06
CA SER A 75 -0.89 3.70 -17.93
C SER A 75 -1.36 4.93 -17.15
N LYS A 76 -1.81 4.72 -15.91
CA LYS A 76 -2.24 5.77 -14.97
C LYS A 76 -1.17 6.14 -13.94
N THR A 77 0.03 5.57 -14.06
CA THR A 77 1.14 5.78 -13.11
C THR A 77 0.72 5.60 -11.64
N GLN A 78 -0.05 4.54 -11.36
CA GLN A 78 -0.58 4.28 -10.02
C GLN A 78 -0.53 2.81 -9.65
N PHE A 79 -0.58 2.53 -8.35
CA PHE A 79 -0.80 1.18 -7.83
C PHE A 79 -1.89 1.21 -6.75
N SER A 80 -2.59 0.10 -6.58
CA SER A 80 -3.77 0.01 -5.73
C SER A 80 -3.68 -1.13 -4.74
N LEU A 81 -4.40 -0.97 -3.63
CA LEU A 81 -4.63 -1.97 -2.61
C LEU A 81 -6.13 -2.22 -2.52
N LYS A 82 -6.53 -3.48 -2.64
CA LYS A 82 -7.86 -3.95 -2.24
C LYS A 82 -7.72 -4.85 -1.03
N LEU A 83 -8.47 -4.55 0.02
CA LEU A 83 -8.58 -5.36 1.22
C LEU A 83 -10.05 -5.75 1.39
N THR A 84 -10.35 -7.05 1.28
CA THR A 84 -11.71 -7.58 1.38
C THR A 84 -12.05 -7.95 2.82
N SER A 85 -13.36 -8.03 3.10
CA SER A 85 -13.90 -8.42 4.39
C SER A 85 -13.25 -7.63 5.53
N VAL A 86 -13.29 -6.30 5.43
CA VAL A 86 -12.64 -5.43 6.43
C VAL A 86 -13.33 -5.54 7.79
N THR A 87 -12.54 -5.37 8.83
CA THR A 87 -12.98 -5.41 10.23
C THR A 87 -12.51 -4.16 10.95
N ALA A 88 -13.03 -3.91 12.16
CA ALA A 88 -12.55 -2.80 13.00
C ALA A 88 -11.01 -2.80 13.19
N ALA A 89 -10.38 -3.98 13.17
CA ALA A 89 -8.92 -4.14 13.25
C ALA A 89 -8.15 -3.61 12.04
N ASP A 90 -8.83 -3.37 10.91
CA ASP A 90 -8.25 -2.79 9.70
C ASP A 90 -8.30 -1.24 9.72
N THR A 91 -8.81 -0.62 10.80
CA THR A 91 -8.67 0.83 11.05
C THR A 91 -7.21 1.18 11.25
N ALA A 92 -6.66 2.02 10.38
CA ALA A 92 -5.25 2.39 10.39
C ALA A 92 -4.97 3.61 9.50
N PHE A 93 -3.81 4.23 9.70
CA PHE A 93 -3.17 5.02 8.65
C PHE A 93 -2.55 4.08 7.61
N TYR A 94 -2.83 4.30 6.35
CA TYR A 94 -2.29 3.54 5.23
C TYR A 94 -1.31 4.40 4.44
N PHE A 95 -0.11 3.88 4.23
CA PHE A 95 0.97 4.54 3.53
C PHE A 95 1.36 3.73 2.31
N CYS A 96 1.67 4.42 1.23
CA CYS A 96 2.32 3.85 0.08
C CYS A 96 3.81 4.25 0.08
N ALA A 97 4.68 3.32 -0.34
CA ALA A 97 6.12 3.55 -0.30
C ALA A 97 6.87 2.85 -1.43
N ARG A 98 8.02 3.40 -1.82
CA ARG A 98 8.95 2.77 -2.76
C ARG A 98 9.92 1.88 -2.00
N LYS A 99 10.02 0.62 -2.43
CA LYS A 99 10.95 -0.36 -1.87
C LYS A 99 12.20 -0.43 -2.75
N THR A 100 13.37 -0.25 -2.14
CA THR A 100 14.68 -0.37 -2.81
C THR A 100 15.35 -1.70 -2.50
N MET A 101 16.02 -2.25 -3.51
CA MET A 101 16.98 -3.34 -3.33
C MET A 101 18.37 -2.72 -3.25
N VAL A 102 18.93 -2.61 -2.04
CA VAL A 102 20.34 -2.25 -1.87
C VAL A 102 21.15 -3.55 -1.86
N ARG A 103 22.11 -3.71 -2.79
CA ARG A 103 22.98 -4.89 -2.85
C ARG A 103 23.63 -5.13 -1.48
N GLY A 104 23.35 -6.27 -0.86
CA GLY A 104 23.93 -6.70 0.42
C GLY A 104 23.22 -6.21 1.69
N ALA A 105 22.12 -5.45 1.60
CA ALA A 105 21.36 -4.97 2.76
C ALA A 105 19.86 -5.32 2.70
N ARG A 106 19.19 -5.20 3.85
CA ARG A 106 17.74 -5.39 3.99
C ARG A 106 17.00 -4.44 3.05
N HIS A 107 15.90 -4.92 2.48
CA HIS A 107 14.99 -4.11 1.68
C HIS A 107 14.49 -2.90 2.49
N GLY A 108 14.82 -1.69 2.05
CA GLY A 108 14.42 -0.44 2.70
C GLY A 108 13.30 0.27 1.92
N PHE A 109 12.63 1.21 2.59
CA PHE A 109 11.70 2.13 1.97
C PHE A 109 12.28 3.55 2.02
N ASP A 110 12.50 4.16 0.86
CA ASP A 110 13.21 5.45 0.75
C ASP A 110 12.32 6.61 0.30
N VAL A 111 11.14 6.32 -0.26
CA VAL A 111 10.11 7.30 -0.60
C VAL A 111 8.79 6.85 0.01
N TRP A 112 8.10 7.77 0.68
CA TRP A 112 6.83 7.53 1.37
C TRP A 112 5.81 8.57 0.94
N GLY A 113 4.54 8.15 0.85
CA GLY A 113 3.41 9.08 0.80
C GLY A 113 3.11 9.66 2.18
N GLN A 114 2.23 10.65 2.22
CA GLN A 114 1.81 11.28 3.47
C GLN A 114 0.88 10.37 4.29
N GLY A 115 0.30 9.37 3.62
CA GLY A 115 -0.64 8.44 4.20
C GLY A 115 -2.08 8.94 4.18
N THR A 116 -3.01 7.99 4.30
CA THR A 116 -4.44 8.25 4.41
C THR A 116 -5.02 7.50 5.60
N MET A 117 -5.87 8.15 6.37
CA MET A 117 -6.57 7.51 7.50
C MET A 117 -7.82 6.82 7.00
N VAL A 118 -7.96 5.54 7.35
CA VAL A 118 -9.18 4.77 7.08
C VAL A 118 -9.77 4.31 8.40
N PHE A 119 -11.04 4.63 8.60
CA PHE A 119 -11.85 4.11 9.70
C PHE A 119 -12.76 2.99 9.20
N VAL A 120 -12.82 1.90 9.96
CA VAL A 120 -13.84 0.87 9.78
C VAL A 120 -14.85 0.99 10.90
N SER A 121 -16.11 1.27 10.58
CA SER A 121 -17.15 1.43 11.60
C SER A 121 -17.33 0.12 12.39
N SER A 122 -17.63 0.23 13.68
CA SER A 122 -17.99 -0.89 14.54
C SER A 122 -19.45 -1.30 14.36
#